data_AF-A0A953Q6M6-F1
#
_entry.id   AF-A0A953Q6M6-F1
#
_cell.length_a   1.000
_cell.length_b   1.000
_cell.length_c   1.000
_cell.angle_alpha   90.00
_cell.angle_beta   90.00
_cell.angle_gamma   90.00
#
_symmetry.space_group_name_H-M   'P 1'
#
loop_
_entity.id
_entity.type
_entity.pdbx_description
1 polymer ?
#
loop_
_entity_poly.entity_id
_entity_poly.type
_entity_poly.pdbx_seq_one_letter_code
_entity_poly.pdbx_strand_id
1 'polypeptide(L)'
;MLEQTFIHIPGVGKRTEQELWADGIRCWDDADRFEKRFGRVGLRLQQKLDDYIPRSREAVKRKDAAFFERLCSLGEAWRLFPEFSGSCIYLDIETTGLSTVFDTVTMVGLYDGRKYQLFVDGDNLQKLPNHLRDYSIVVTFNGSGFDLRFLKLAFPNLVLPPIHIDLRWVTRKLGMKGGLKDIETKLGIRRPSEVEDLGGYDATVLWAKHLRGDRHALNRLIQYNTEDVVHLKAIMEVAYDRLSRQANEKLKTSAKSIFKGVSELPKTRRQGKRSAPASNPEGLVPRLLTRCPDVGRAPRIVGIDLTGSEKRATGWALMDGADAVTKSLSTDDQLFAETLAANPDLVSIDSPLSLPEGWTDPDTPCGRPIYRKCELALKRMGISVFWCLLPTMKGLTTRGMRLTRRLREAGLKVIESYPGAAQDLLGIPRKGSSLEELKWGLSRAGITGEYLHGKVTHDEVDAITSALVGLFYLADDYIALGNAAEDYLIVPRSLRINYGKLADILAATGLDQIPGVVEFPVDARAKLQAAT
;
A
#
# COMPACT_ATOMS: atom_id res chain seq x y z
N MET A 1 -14.27 -7.52 -30.71
CA MET A 1 -15.53 -7.08 -30.03
C MET A 1 -15.77 -5.58 -30.22
N LEU A 2 -14.74 -4.80 -30.59
CA LEU A 2 -14.83 -3.35 -30.67
C LEU A 2 -15.84 -2.86 -31.71
N GLU A 3 -15.83 -3.44 -32.91
CA GLU A 3 -16.76 -3.09 -33.98
C GLU A 3 -18.22 -3.48 -33.70
N GLN A 4 -18.45 -4.30 -32.68
CA GLN A 4 -19.78 -4.76 -32.26
C GLN A 4 -20.34 -3.95 -31.08
N THR A 5 -19.55 -3.03 -30.51
CA THR A 5 -20.00 -2.19 -29.41
C THR A 5 -20.35 -0.77 -29.85
N PHE A 6 -21.35 -0.20 -29.18
CA PHE A 6 -21.77 1.20 -29.36
C PHE A 6 -21.62 2.01 -28.06
N ILE A 7 -21.17 1.38 -26.97
CA ILE A 7 -21.12 1.96 -25.63
C ILE A 7 -20.17 3.17 -25.54
N HIS A 8 -19.15 3.23 -26.41
CA HIS A 8 -18.25 4.38 -26.51
C HIS A 8 -18.94 5.64 -27.06
N ILE A 9 -20.12 5.51 -27.67
CA ILE A 9 -20.91 6.63 -28.18
C ILE A 9 -21.67 7.29 -27.00
N PRO A 10 -21.55 8.62 -26.80
CA PRO A 10 -22.22 9.30 -25.69
C PRO A 10 -23.73 9.08 -25.67
N GLY A 11 -24.28 8.69 -24.52
CA GLY A 11 -25.70 8.40 -24.37
C GLY A 11 -26.12 6.98 -24.77
N VAL A 12 -25.19 6.15 -25.27
CA VAL A 12 -25.41 4.71 -25.40
C VAL A 12 -24.88 4.01 -24.15
N GLY A 13 -25.74 3.21 -23.52
CA GLY A 13 -25.38 2.31 -22.42
C GLY A 13 -25.65 0.86 -22.79
N LYS A 14 -25.39 -0.07 -21.85
CA LYS A 14 -25.55 -1.52 -22.09
C LYS A 14 -26.95 -1.91 -22.54
N ARG A 15 -27.98 -1.28 -21.98
CA ARG A 15 -29.38 -1.53 -22.34
C ARG A 15 -29.65 -1.12 -23.78
N THR A 16 -29.30 0.11 -24.15
CA THR A 16 -29.47 0.62 -25.51
C THR A 16 -28.66 -0.18 -26.52
N GLU A 17 -27.44 -0.61 -26.19
CA GLU A 17 -26.65 -1.52 -27.03
C GLU A 17 -27.38 -2.86 -27.27
N GLN A 18 -27.97 -3.45 -26.22
CA GLN A 18 -28.73 -4.69 -26.34
C GLN A 18 -30.01 -4.51 -27.18
N GLU A 19 -30.68 -3.37 -27.07
CA GLU A 19 -31.83 -3.00 -27.91
C GLU A 19 -31.40 -2.89 -29.38
N LEU A 20 -30.31 -2.18 -29.69
CA LEU A 20 -29.74 -2.10 -31.05
C LEU A 20 -29.41 -3.50 -31.62
N TRP A 21 -28.81 -4.37 -30.80
CA TRP A 21 -28.49 -5.74 -31.21
C TRP A 21 -29.73 -6.59 -31.48
N ALA A 22 -30.76 -6.47 -30.65
CA ALA A 22 -32.05 -7.15 -30.84
C ALA A 22 -32.75 -6.67 -32.13
N ASP A 23 -32.58 -5.39 -32.46
CA ASP A 23 -33.07 -4.76 -33.68
C ASP A 23 -32.20 -5.06 -34.92
N GLY A 24 -31.18 -5.90 -34.80
CA GLY A 24 -30.36 -6.35 -35.93
C GLY A 24 -29.22 -5.43 -36.33
N ILE A 25 -28.96 -4.37 -35.54
CA ILE A 25 -27.80 -3.49 -35.65
C ILE A 25 -26.69 -4.05 -34.76
N ARG A 26 -25.95 -5.06 -35.25
CA ARG A 26 -25.01 -5.86 -34.43
C ARG A 26 -23.56 -5.38 -34.48
N CYS A 27 -23.22 -4.59 -35.48
CA CYS A 27 -21.90 -3.99 -35.66
C CYS A 27 -22.00 -2.63 -36.35
N TRP A 28 -20.87 -1.93 -36.47
CA TRP A 28 -20.79 -0.65 -37.16
C TRP A 28 -21.27 -0.73 -38.62
N ASP A 29 -20.94 -1.81 -39.34
CA ASP A 29 -21.41 -2.01 -40.73
C ASP A 29 -22.93 -2.18 -40.83
N ASP A 30 -23.55 -2.83 -39.84
CA ASP A 30 -25.00 -2.96 -39.78
C ASP A 30 -25.67 -1.62 -39.53
N ALA A 31 -25.03 -0.78 -38.72
CA ALA A 31 -25.54 0.55 -38.45
C ALA A 31 -25.52 1.37 -39.74
N ASP A 32 -24.49 1.31 -40.59
CA ASP A 32 -24.43 2.11 -41.83
C ASP A 32 -25.56 1.78 -42.82
N ARG A 33 -26.29 0.67 -42.64
CA ARG A 33 -27.44 0.31 -43.47
C ARG A 33 -28.70 1.06 -43.03
N PHE A 34 -29.14 2.00 -43.87
CA PHE A 34 -30.36 2.78 -43.64
C PHE A 34 -31.59 1.92 -43.29
N GLU A 35 -31.79 0.83 -44.03
CA GLU A 35 -32.87 -0.15 -43.83
C GLU A 35 -32.91 -0.78 -42.42
N LYS A 36 -31.76 -0.86 -41.73
CA LYS A 36 -31.68 -1.38 -40.37
C LYS A 36 -31.99 -0.34 -39.29
N ARG A 37 -31.82 0.96 -39.60
CA ARG A 37 -32.06 2.07 -38.66
C ARG A 37 -33.47 2.64 -38.73
N PHE A 38 -34.10 2.59 -39.91
CA PHE A 38 -35.38 3.24 -40.17
C PHE A 38 -36.49 2.72 -39.23
N GLY A 39 -37.13 3.63 -38.49
CA GLY A 39 -38.22 3.32 -37.55
C GLY A 39 -37.81 2.64 -36.23
N ARG A 40 -36.53 2.27 -36.07
CA ARG A 40 -36.02 1.55 -34.87
C ARG A 40 -35.17 2.43 -33.96
N VAL A 41 -34.53 3.46 -34.52
CA VAL A 41 -33.63 4.37 -33.80
C VAL A 41 -34.19 5.79 -33.84
N GLY A 42 -34.29 6.45 -32.67
CA GLY A 42 -34.73 7.84 -32.59
C GLY A 42 -33.72 8.82 -33.22
N LEU A 43 -34.21 9.95 -33.76
CA LEU A 43 -33.41 10.96 -34.49
C LEU A 43 -32.10 11.37 -33.81
N ARG A 44 -32.13 11.60 -32.49
CA ARG A 44 -30.94 12.00 -31.72
C ARG A 44 -29.86 10.91 -31.67
N LEU A 45 -30.27 9.64 -31.57
CA LEU A 45 -29.32 8.53 -31.55
C LEU A 45 -28.78 8.27 -32.97
N GLN A 46 -29.62 8.44 -34.00
CA GLN A 46 -29.18 8.36 -35.39
C GLN A 46 -28.07 9.37 -35.70
N GLN A 47 -28.26 10.64 -35.36
CA GLN A 47 -27.24 11.69 -35.52
C GLN A 47 -25.92 11.33 -34.83
N LYS A 48 -25.97 10.74 -33.64
CA LYS A 48 -24.77 10.30 -32.92
C LYS A 48 -24.09 9.11 -33.58
N LEU A 49 -24.84 8.15 -34.11
CA LEU A 49 -24.28 7.03 -34.86
C LEU A 49 -23.57 7.53 -36.12
N ASP A 50 -24.19 8.46 -36.85
CA ASP A 50 -23.63 9.07 -38.07
C ASP A 50 -22.34 9.86 -37.82
N ASP A 51 -22.23 10.56 -36.68
CA ASP A 51 -20.99 11.25 -36.28
C ASP A 51 -19.92 10.26 -35.76
N TYR A 52 -20.27 9.40 -34.81
CA TYR A 52 -19.27 8.62 -34.07
C TYR A 52 -18.76 7.40 -34.83
N ILE A 53 -19.55 6.72 -35.66
CA ILE A 53 -19.09 5.48 -36.32
C ILE A 53 -17.93 5.75 -37.29
N PRO A 54 -17.99 6.73 -38.22
CA PRO A 54 -16.86 7.06 -39.07
C PRO A 54 -15.61 7.41 -38.27
N ARG A 55 -15.76 8.18 -37.19
CA ARG A 55 -14.67 8.56 -36.28
C ARG A 55 -14.10 7.35 -35.53
N SER A 56 -14.94 6.39 -35.15
CA SER A 56 -14.53 5.13 -34.51
C SER A 56 -13.63 4.31 -35.42
N ARG A 57 -14.00 4.19 -36.70
CA ARG A 57 -13.18 3.48 -37.71
C ARG A 57 -11.85 4.17 -37.92
N GLU A 58 -11.85 5.51 -38.02
CA GLU A 58 -10.61 6.27 -38.16
C GLU A 58 -9.72 6.16 -36.93
N ALA A 59 -10.29 6.15 -35.72
CA ALA A 59 -9.54 5.94 -34.48
C ALA A 59 -8.87 4.56 -34.45
N VAL A 60 -9.58 3.49 -34.85
CA VAL A 60 -8.99 2.15 -34.99
C VAL A 60 -7.84 2.16 -36.01
N LYS A 61 -8.04 2.77 -37.17
CA LYS A 61 -7.02 2.87 -38.23
C LYS A 61 -5.77 3.62 -37.76
N ARG A 62 -5.94 4.68 -36.98
CA ARG A 62 -4.85 5.49 -36.40
C ARG A 62 -4.24 4.89 -35.12
N LYS A 63 -4.79 3.78 -34.60
CA LYS A 63 -4.45 3.23 -33.29
C LYS A 63 -4.62 4.26 -32.15
N ASP A 64 -5.62 5.12 -32.27
CA ASP A 64 -6.00 6.07 -31.23
C ASP A 64 -6.94 5.40 -30.22
N ALA A 65 -6.35 4.80 -29.18
CA ALA A 65 -7.12 4.17 -28.12
C ALA A 65 -7.85 5.20 -27.25
N ALA A 66 -7.33 6.43 -27.15
CA ALA A 66 -7.89 7.48 -26.28
C ALA A 66 -9.31 7.89 -26.72
N PHE A 67 -9.61 7.81 -28.02
CA PHE A 67 -10.98 7.97 -28.54
C PHE A 67 -12.01 7.08 -27.82
N PHE A 68 -11.60 5.92 -27.30
CA PHE A 68 -12.45 4.95 -26.63
C PHE A 68 -12.38 5.01 -25.10
N GLU A 69 -11.80 6.05 -24.49
CA GLU A 69 -11.64 6.21 -23.02
C GLU A 69 -12.96 6.05 -22.27
N ARG A 70 -14.08 6.41 -22.88
CA ARG A 70 -15.41 6.21 -22.32
C ARG A 70 -15.69 4.74 -21.93
N LEU A 71 -15.09 3.77 -22.60
CA LEU A 71 -15.22 2.36 -22.22
C LEU A 71 -14.58 2.06 -20.86
N CYS A 72 -13.52 2.78 -20.45
CA CYS A 72 -12.89 2.62 -19.14
C CYS A 72 -13.85 2.99 -18.01
N SER A 73 -14.50 4.15 -18.09
CA SER A 73 -15.42 4.62 -17.05
C SER A 73 -16.65 3.72 -16.86
N LEU A 74 -17.00 2.93 -17.87
CA LEU A 74 -18.09 1.95 -17.83
C LEU A 74 -17.63 0.52 -17.55
N GLY A 75 -16.33 0.31 -17.36
CA GLY A 75 -15.73 -1.01 -17.17
C GLY A 75 -15.87 -1.92 -18.40
N GLU A 76 -15.96 -1.37 -19.60
CA GLU A 76 -16.10 -2.10 -20.86
C GLU A 76 -14.84 -2.02 -21.75
N ALA A 77 -13.74 -1.44 -21.22
CA ALA A 77 -12.46 -1.31 -21.93
C ALA A 77 -11.83 -2.64 -22.36
N TRP A 78 -12.22 -3.76 -21.74
CA TRP A 78 -11.83 -5.12 -22.17
C TRP A 78 -12.15 -5.40 -23.65
N ARG A 79 -13.12 -4.71 -24.23
CA ARG A 79 -13.52 -4.84 -25.65
C ARG A 79 -12.48 -4.31 -26.64
N LEU A 80 -11.57 -3.45 -26.19
CA LEU A 80 -10.46 -2.88 -26.98
C LEU A 80 -9.28 -3.85 -27.13
N PHE A 81 -9.22 -4.86 -26.27
CA PHE A 81 -8.00 -5.67 -26.09
C PHE A 81 -7.46 -6.30 -27.38
N PRO A 82 -8.26 -6.96 -28.24
CA PRO A 82 -7.72 -7.59 -29.46
C PRO A 82 -7.10 -6.56 -30.42
N GLU A 83 -7.84 -5.48 -30.70
CA GLU A 83 -7.50 -4.46 -31.68
C GLU A 83 -6.27 -3.65 -31.26
N PHE A 84 -6.02 -3.52 -29.95
CA PHE A 84 -4.90 -2.77 -29.37
C PHE A 84 -3.85 -3.63 -28.66
N SER A 85 -3.93 -4.96 -28.78
CA SER A 85 -3.07 -5.93 -28.08
C SER A 85 -1.57 -5.68 -28.28
N GLY A 86 -1.16 -5.22 -29.48
CA GLY A 86 0.23 -4.88 -29.79
C GLY A 86 0.75 -3.58 -29.16
N SER A 87 -0.11 -2.82 -28.47
CA SER A 87 0.19 -1.58 -27.75
C SER A 87 -0.23 -1.65 -26.27
N CYS A 88 -0.44 -2.87 -25.75
CA CYS A 88 -0.74 -3.14 -24.36
C CYS A 88 0.55 -3.33 -23.54
N ILE A 89 0.54 -2.82 -22.31
CA ILE A 89 1.55 -3.11 -21.30
C ILE A 89 0.87 -3.69 -20.06
N TYR A 90 1.35 -4.84 -19.60
CA TYR A 90 0.99 -5.44 -18.32
C TYR A 90 1.92 -4.91 -17.25
N LEU A 91 1.36 -4.38 -16.16
CA LEU A 91 2.10 -3.67 -15.13
C LEU A 91 1.73 -4.21 -13.76
N ASP A 92 2.76 -4.45 -12.94
CA ASP A 92 2.65 -4.77 -11.53
C ASP A 92 3.81 -4.12 -10.76
N ILE A 93 3.57 -3.68 -9.53
CA ILE A 93 4.57 -3.03 -8.68
C ILE A 93 4.84 -3.82 -7.39
N GLU A 94 6.06 -3.70 -6.92
CA GLU A 94 6.43 -4.04 -5.55
C GLU A 94 6.68 -2.78 -4.74
N THR A 95 6.41 -2.86 -3.43
CA THR A 95 6.49 -1.73 -2.50
C THR A 95 7.16 -2.16 -1.21
N THR A 96 7.58 -1.21 -0.39
CA THR A 96 8.06 -1.51 0.98
C THR A 96 6.92 -1.90 1.93
N GLY A 97 5.67 -1.71 1.50
CA GLY A 97 4.45 -1.92 2.28
C GLY A 97 3.23 -1.29 1.60
N LEU A 98 2.10 -1.23 2.29
CA LEU A 98 0.80 -0.90 1.68
C LEU A 98 0.43 0.60 1.74
N SER A 99 1.20 1.41 2.45
CA SER A 99 0.89 2.82 2.68
C SER A 99 1.53 3.74 1.64
N THR A 100 0.69 4.42 0.88
CA THR A 100 1.13 5.55 0.03
C THR A 100 1.65 6.80 0.77
N VAL A 101 1.76 6.76 2.10
CA VAL A 101 2.34 7.83 2.93
C VAL A 101 3.74 7.46 3.42
N PHE A 102 3.97 6.17 3.70
CA PHE A 102 5.22 5.69 4.31
C PHE A 102 6.04 4.78 3.40
N ASP A 103 5.35 4.10 2.49
CA ASP A 103 5.93 3.12 1.61
C ASP A 103 6.24 3.70 0.24
N THR A 104 7.34 3.19 -0.30
CA THR A 104 7.84 3.56 -1.62
C THR A 104 7.76 2.38 -2.57
N VAL A 105 7.68 2.69 -3.86
CA VAL A 105 7.79 1.69 -4.92
C VAL A 105 9.23 1.17 -4.94
N THR A 106 9.41 -0.14 -4.79
CA THR A 106 10.74 -0.79 -4.79
C THR A 106 11.11 -1.27 -6.18
N MET A 107 10.13 -1.81 -6.91
CA MET A 107 10.31 -2.16 -8.32
C MET A 107 8.99 -2.17 -9.09
N VAL A 108 9.10 -2.09 -10.42
CA VAL A 108 7.99 -2.16 -11.36
C VAL A 108 8.35 -3.14 -12.46
N GLY A 109 7.50 -4.15 -12.64
CA GLY A 109 7.53 -5.06 -13.77
C GLY A 109 6.64 -4.55 -14.87
N LEU A 110 7.15 -4.55 -16.10
CA LEU A 110 6.38 -4.32 -17.31
C LEU A 110 6.52 -5.51 -18.25
N TYR A 111 5.41 -5.98 -18.82
CA TYR A 111 5.41 -7.00 -19.85
C TYR A 111 4.58 -6.53 -21.06
N ASP A 112 5.17 -6.48 -22.25
CA ASP A 112 4.48 -6.02 -23.48
C ASP A 112 3.80 -7.19 -24.25
N GLY A 113 3.76 -8.37 -23.64
CA GLY A 113 3.31 -9.61 -24.27
C GLY A 113 4.40 -10.38 -25.01
N ARG A 114 5.63 -9.86 -25.06
CA ARG A 114 6.81 -10.53 -25.64
C ARG A 114 8.02 -10.48 -24.71
N LYS A 115 8.22 -9.35 -24.03
CA LYS A 115 9.41 -9.07 -23.24
C LYS A 115 9.06 -8.48 -21.89
N TYR A 116 9.67 -9.04 -20.85
CA TYR A 116 9.66 -8.48 -19.51
C TYR A 116 10.73 -7.39 -19.39
N GLN A 117 10.36 -6.27 -18.77
CA GLN A 117 11.20 -5.13 -18.48
C GLN A 117 11.07 -4.78 -17.00
N LEU A 118 12.22 -4.63 -16.36
CA LEU A 118 12.32 -4.38 -14.93
C LEU A 118 12.81 -2.97 -14.65
N PHE A 119 12.16 -2.31 -13.71
CA PHE A 119 12.53 -1.00 -13.18
C PHE A 119 12.71 -1.10 -11.66
N VAL A 120 13.89 -0.80 -11.13
CA VAL A 120 14.22 -0.99 -9.70
C VAL A 120 14.61 0.33 -9.05
N ASP A 121 14.12 0.57 -7.83
CA ASP A 121 14.51 1.72 -7.01
C ASP A 121 16.03 1.73 -6.76
N GLY A 122 16.63 2.92 -6.85
CA GLY A 122 18.08 3.08 -6.83
C GLY A 122 18.84 2.66 -8.11
N ASP A 123 18.16 2.12 -9.13
CA ASP A 123 18.77 1.79 -10.44
C ASP A 123 18.14 2.63 -11.57
N ASN A 124 17.06 2.14 -12.17
CA ASN A 124 16.49 2.69 -13.39
C ASN A 124 15.02 3.11 -13.24
N LEU A 125 14.44 3.03 -12.04
CA LEU A 125 13.03 3.31 -11.79
C LEU A 125 12.57 4.70 -12.26
N GLN A 126 13.44 5.71 -12.21
CA GLN A 126 13.15 7.07 -12.69
C GLN A 126 12.90 7.16 -14.21
N LYS A 127 13.26 6.12 -14.98
CA LYS A 127 13.00 6.06 -16.44
C LYS A 127 11.59 5.57 -16.79
N LEU A 128 10.85 5.04 -15.81
CA LEU A 128 9.52 4.48 -15.99
C LEU A 128 8.51 5.45 -16.65
N PRO A 129 8.43 6.75 -16.26
CA PRO A 129 7.42 7.65 -16.83
C PRO A 129 7.58 7.87 -18.33
N ASN A 130 8.81 7.84 -18.86
CA ASN A 130 9.04 7.96 -20.29
C ASN A 130 8.65 6.67 -21.03
N HIS A 131 8.93 5.51 -20.43
CA HIS A 131 8.63 4.20 -21.03
C HIS A 131 7.12 3.94 -21.15
N LEU A 132 6.32 4.40 -20.17
CA LEU A 132 4.87 4.18 -20.19
C LEU A 132 4.13 4.99 -21.26
N ARG A 133 4.74 6.04 -21.83
CA ARG A 133 4.12 6.88 -22.88
C ARG A 133 3.97 6.17 -24.22
N ASP A 134 4.74 5.11 -24.45
CA ASP A 134 4.77 4.40 -25.72
C ASP A 134 3.59 3.41 -25.89
N TYR A 135 2.76 3.25 -24.86
CA TYR A 135 1.66 2.29 -24.83
C TYR A 135 0.29 2.99 -24.83
N SER A 136 -0.66 2.35 -25.49
CA SER A 136 -2.04 2.84 -25.58
C SER A 136 -2.93 2.27 -24.47
N ILE A 137 -2.57 1.11 -23.93
CA ILE A 137 -3.33 0.41 -22.89
C ILE A 137 -2.39 -0.08 -21.79
N VAL A 138 -2.72 0.21 -20.53
CA VAL A 138 -2.13 -0.43 -19.35
C VAL A 138 -3.10 -1.44 -18.74
N VAL A 139 -2.61 -2.63 -18.46
CA VAL A 139 -3.36 -3.73 -17.83
C VAL A 139 -2.72 -4.05 -16.48
N THR A 140 -3.52 -4.08 -15.42
CA THR A 140 -3.06 -4.33 -14.04
C THR A 140 -4.02 -5.27 -13.34
N PHE A 141 -3.66 -5.81 -12.17
CA PHE A 141 -4.62 -6.38 -11.22
C PHE A 141 -4.79 -5.46 -10.02
N ASN A 142 -5.99 -4.89 -9.81
CA ASN A 142 -6.26 -3.93 -8.73
C ASN A 142 -5.46 -2.61 -8.80
N GLY A 143 -4.92 -2.25 -9.98
CA GLY A 143 -4.06 -1.08 -10.13
C GLY A 143 -4.73 0.25 -9.83
N SER A 144 -6.05 0.37 -10.00
CA SER A 144 -6.78 1.60 -9.61
C SER A 144 -6.75 1.83 -8.10
N GLY A 145 -6.75 0.75 -7.32
CA GLY A 145 -6.72 0.79 -5.86
C GLY A 145 -5.31 0.81 -5.26
N PHE A 146 -4.31 0.38 -6.02
CA PHE A 146 -2.96 0.15 -5.53
C PHE A 146 -1.88 0.69 -6.48
N ASP A 147 -1.53 -0.04 -7.55
CA ASP A 147 -0.36 0.21 -8.39
C ASP A 147 -0.30 1.62 -8.96
N LEU A 148 -1.34 2.01 -9.71
CA LEU A 148 -1.39 3.31 -10.37
C LEU A 148 -1.49 4.45 -9.36
N ARG A 149 -2.05 4.20 -8.18
CA ARG A 149 -2.10 5.18 -7.08
C ARG A 149 -0.70 5.42 -6.52
N PHE A 150 0.08 4.35 -6.27
CA PHE A 150 1.48 4.46 -5.85
C PHE A 150 2.33 5.16 -6.90
N LEU A 151 2.19 4.77 -8.17
CA LEU A 151 2.97 5.36 -9.26
C LEU A 151 2.68 6.85 -9.48
N LYS A 152 1.42 7.28 -9.45
CA LYS A 152 1.07 8.72 -9.56
C LYS A 152 1.65 9.56 -8.43
N LEU A 153 1.81 9.00 -7.24
CA LEU A 153 2.40 9.69 -6.09
C LEU A 153 3.93 9.67 -6.15
N ALA A 154 4.52 8.56 -6.58
CA ALA A 154 5.96 8.44 -6.78
C ALA A 154 6.46 9.36 -7.91
N PHE A 155 5.63 9.59 -8.94
CA PHE A 155 5.97 10.35 -10.14
C PHE A 155 4.90 11.40 -10.45
N PRO A 156 5.02 12.64 -9.94
CA PRO A 156 4.01 13.69 -10.15
C PRO A 156 3.72 14.02 -11.62
N ASN A 157 4.71 13.83 -12.51
CA ASN A 157 4.60 14.10 -13.94
C ASN A 157 4.31 12.84 -14.78
N LEU A 158 3.86 11.75 -14.14
CA LEU A 158 3.55 10.51 -14.83
C LEU A 158 2.31 10.65 -15.70
N VAL A 159 2.50 10.40 -16.99
CA VAL A 159 1.41 10.23 -17.95
C VAL A 159 1.21 8.73 -18.14
N LEU A 160 0.05 8.24 -17.74
CA LEU A 160 -0.33 6.84 -17.95
C LEU A 160 -0.91 6.65 -19.35
N PRO A 161 -0.85 5.42 -19.92
CA PRO A 161 -1.63 5.08 -21.09
C PRO A 161 -3.11 5.49 -20.92
N PRO A 162 -3.75 6.02 -21.98
CA PRO A 162 -5.09 6.59 -21.89
C PRO A 162 -6.16 5.57 -21.53
N ILE A 163 -5.90 4.28 -21.79
CA ILE A 163 -6.81 3.19 -21.47
C ILE A 163 -6.22 2.34 -20.35
N HIS A 164 -6.99 2.19 -19.29
CA HIS A 164 -6.68 1.27 -18.20
C HIS A 164 -7.68 0.11 -18.18
N ILE A 165 -7.17 -1.12 -18.19
CA ILE A 165 -7.94 -2.34 -17.96
C ILE A 165 -7.50 -2.96 -16.63
N ASP A 166 -8.35 -2.86 -15.62
CA ASP A 166 -8.11 -3.49 -14.32
C ASP A 166 -8.79 -4.86 -14.26
N LEU A 167 -7.96 -5.92 -14.25
CA LEU A 167 -8.41 -7.30 -14.31
C LEU A 167 -9.21 -7.73 -13.08
N ARG A 168 -9.05 -7.06 -11.92
CA ARG A 168 -9.89 -7.33 -10.75
C ARG A 168 -11.37 -7.12 -11.07
N TRP A 169 -11.69 -6.07 -11.83
CA TRP A 169 -13.06 -5.76 -12.21
C TRP A 169 -13.54 -6.56 -13.41
N VAL A 170 -12.64 -6.85 -14.37
CA VAL A 170 -12.97 -7.68 -15.54
C VAL A 170 -13.33 -9.11 -15.10
N THR A 171 -12.50 -9.73 -14.25
CA THR A 171 -12.71 -11.10 -13.75
C THR A 171 -13.96 -11.21 -12.86
N ARG A 172 -14.29 -10.14 -12.13
CA ARG A 172 -15.53 -10.08 -11.33
C ARG A 172 -16.80 -10.15 -12.18
N LYS A 173 -16.78 -9.66 -13.43
CA LYS A 173 -17.90 -9.83 -14.38
C LYS A 173 -18.14 -11.29 -14.74
N LEU A 174 -17.10 -12.12 -14.65
CA LEU A 174 -17.14 -13.57 -14.86
C LEU A 174 -17.42 -14.36 -13.58
N GLY A 175 -17.83 -13.68 -12.49
CA GLY A 175 -18.11 -14.32 -11.20
C GLY A 175 -16.87 -14.68 -10.39
N MET A 176 -15.67 -14.36 -10.85
CA MET A 176 -14.42 -14.65 -10.14
C MET A 176 -14.03 -13.49 -9.22
N LYS A 177 -13.92 -13.74 -7.92
CA LYS A 177 -13.51 -12.77 -6.88
C LYS A 177 -12.24 -13.28 -6.18
N GLY A 178 -11.41 -12.37 -5.67
CA GLY A 178 -10.19 -12.70 -4.92
C GLY A 178 -9.01 -11.81 -5.32
N GLY A 179 -7.84 -12.09 -4.77
CA GLY A 179 -6.55 -11.56 -5.22
C GLY A 179 -6.06 -12.25 -6.50
N LEU A 180 -4.94 -11.81 -7.06
CA LEU A 180 -4.38 -12.36 -8.30
C LEU A 180 -4.20 -13.89 -8.23
N LYS A 181 -3.56 -14.38 -7.15
CA LYS A 181 -3.35 -15.81 -6.91
C LYS A 181 -4.64 -16.64 -6.84
N ASP A 182 -5.70 -16.08 -6.27
CA ASP A 182 -7.01 -16.75 -6.23
C ASP A 182 -7.58 -16.92 -7.64
N ILE A 183 -7.38 -15.92 -8.50
CA ILE A 183 -7.82 -15.95 -9.90
C ILE A 183 -6.98 -16.94 -10.71
N GLU A 184 -5.66 -16.94 -10.53
CA GLU A 184 -4.75 -17.90 -11.17
C GLU A 184 -5.16 -19.34 -10.87
N THR A 185 -5.39 -19.64 -9.58
CA THR A 185 -5.86 -20.97 -9.13
C THR A 185 -7.17 -21.36 -9.81
N LYS A 186 -8.15 -20.44 -9.86
CA LYS A 186 -9.46 -20.68 -10.51
C LYS A 186 -9.34 -20.89 -12.02
N LEU A 187 -8.27 -20.41 -12.64
CA LEU A 187 -8.00 -20.57 -14.06
C LEU A 187 -7.02 -21.72 -14.36
N GLY A 188 -6.52 -22.42 -13.32
CA GLY A 188 -5.55 -23.49 -13.46
C GLY A 188 -4.16 -23.01 -13.90
N ILE A 189 -3.85 -21.74 -13.66
CA ILE A 189 -2.51 -21.16 -13.91
C ILE A 189 -1.62 -21.55 -12.73
N ARG A 190 -0.49 -22.21 -13.00
CA ARG A 190 0.46 -22.64 -11.98
C ARG A 190 1.71 -21.78 -12.01
N ARG A 191 2.21 -21.42 -10.83
CA ARG A 191 3.49 -20.75 -10.64
C ARG A 191 4.62 -21.78 -10.48
N PRO A 192 5.87 -21.41 -10.77
CA PRO A 192 7.04 -22.20 -10.37
C PRO A 192 7.10 -22.38 -8.84
N SER A 193 7.60 -23.52 -8.37
CA SER A 193 7.66 -23.85 -6.95
C SER A 193 8.52 -22.88 -6.13
N GLU A 194 9.46 -22.16 -6.75
CA GLU A 194 10.28 -21.18 -6.04
C GLU A 194 9.51 -19.93 -5.58
N VAL A 195 8.35 -19.66 -6.18
CA VAL A 195 7.54 -18.45 -5.94
C VAL A 195 6.05 -18.73 -5.68
N GLU A 196 5.65 -20.01 -5.68
CA GLU A 196 4.28 -20.46 -5.45
C GLU A 196 3.72 -19.97 -4.10
N ASP A 197 4.52 -20.05 -3.04
CA ASP A 197 4.11 -19.68 -1.67
C ASP A 197 4.35 -18.20 -1.33
N LEU A 198 5.01 -17.42 -2.19
CA LEU A 198 5.36 -16.04 -1.88
C LEU A 198 4.15 -15.10 -1.91
N GLY A 199 3.88 -14.34 -0.86
CA GLY A 199 2.90 -13.26 -0.86
C GLY A 199 3.53 -11.88 -1.03
N GLY A 200 2.68 -10.85 -1.11
CA GLY A 200 3.14 -9.45 -1.08
C GLY A 200 3.90 -9.08 0.21
N TYR A 201 3.62 -9.79 1.31
CA TYR A 201 4.41 -9.66 2.53
C TYR A 201 5.86 -10.17 2.32
N ASP A 202 6.04 -11.35 1.72
CA ASP A 202 7.37 -11.89 1.44
C ASP A 202 8.16 -11.03 0.46
N ALA A 203 7.48 -10.34 -0.46
CA ALA A 203 8.11 -9.39 -1.37
C ALA A 203 8.84 -8.26 -0.61
N THR A 204 8.24 -7.74 0.46
CA THR A 204 8.89 -6.74 1.34
C THR A 204 10.14 -7.30 2.03
N VAL A 205 10.09 -8.57 2.45
CA VAL A 205 11.21 -9.27 3.10
C VAL A 205 12.34 -9.52 2.10
N LEU A 206 12.02 -9.95 0.88
CA LEU A 206 12.99 -10.17 -0.18
C LEU A 206 13.68 -8.86 -0.57
N TRP A 207 12.94 -7.75 -0.63
CA TRP A 207 13.54 -6.43 -0.83
C TRP A 207 14.48 -6.05 0.32
N ALA A 208 14.06 -6.23 1.57
CA ALA A 208 14.91 -5.96 2.74
C ALA A 208 16.20 -6.81 2.70
N LYS A 209 16.09 -8.11 2.37
CA LYS A 209 17.25 -9.00 2.15
C LYS A 209 18.16 -8.50 1.03
N HIS A 210 17.59 -8.06 -0.09
CA HIS A 210 18.35 -7.50 -1.20
C HIS A 210 19.18 -6.28 -0.77
N LEU A 211 18.59 -5.36 -0.01
CA LEU A 211 19.31 -4.19 0.51
C LEU A 211 20.48 -4.56 1.45
N ARG A 212 20.49 -5.79 2.00
CA ARG A 212 21.61 -6.36 2.78
C ARG A 212 22.68 -7.03 1.92
N GLY A 213 22.58 -6.94 0.60
CA GLY A 213 23.50 -7.58 -0.34
C GLY A 213 23.10 -9.00 -0.74
N ASP A 214 21.94 -9.51 -0.32
CA ASP A 214 21.44 -10.82 -0.77
C ASP A 214 20.94 -10.74 -2.21
N ARG A 215 21.78 -11.16 -3.14
CA ARG A 215 21.45 -11.20 -4.57
C ARG A 215 20.41 -12.26 -4.91
N HIS A 216 20.31 -13.34 -4.15
CA HIS A 216 19.31 -14.38 -4.38
C HIS A 216 17.92 -13.89 -4.03
N ALA A 217 17.80 -13.06 -2.97
CA ALA A 217 16.54 -12.43 -2.61
C ALA A 217 15.98 -11.54 -3.72
N LEU A 218 16.82 -10.68 -4.34
CA LEU A 218 16.40 -9.87 -5.49
C LEU A 218 15.96 -10.73 -6.67
N ASN A 219 16.71 -11.79 -7.00
CA ASN A 219 16.34 -12.67 -8.11
C ASN A 219 14.96 -13.34 -7.88
N ARG A 220 14.68 -13.78 -6.65
CA ARG A 220 13.37 -14.33 -6.28
C ARG A 220 12.26 -13.28 -6.37
N LEU A 221 12.52 -12.05 -5.92
CA LEU A 221 11.56 -10.95 -6.03
C LEU A 221 11.24 -10.62 -7.50
N ILE A 222 12.27 -10.57 -8.35
CA ILE A 222 12.11 -10.38 -9.80
C ILE A 222 11.28 -11.52 -10.41
N GLN A 223 11.57 -12.77 -10.03
CA GLN A 223 10.80 -13.92 -10.52
C GLN A 223 9.33 -13.82 -10.10
N TYR A 224 9.06 -13.50 -8.83
CA TYR A 224 7.70 -13.32 -8.31
C TYR A 224 6.91 -12.27 -9.11
N ASN A 225 7.47 -11.07 -9.29
CA ASN A 225 6.85 -9.99 -10.07
C ASN A 225 6.75 -10.32 -11.58
N THR A 226 7.69 -11.10 -12.12
CA THR A 226 7.62 -11.60 -13.51
C THR A 226 6.40 -12.48 -13.71
N GLU A 227 6.15 -13.43 -12.79
CA GLU A 227 4.94 -14.27 -12.84
C GLU A 227 3.68 -13.41 -12.77
N ASP A 228 3.65 -12.40 -11.89
CA ASP A 228 2.50 -11.49 -11.75
C ASP A 228 2.16 -10.85 -13.10
N VAL A 229 3.10 -10.16 -13.74
CA VAL A 229 2.83 -9.47 -15.02
C VAL A 229 2.58 -10.39 -16.21
N VAL A 230 3.23 -11.55 -16.27
CA VAL A 230 3.01 -12.54 -17.35
C VAL A 230 1.61 -13.15 -17.22
N HIS A 231 1.18 -13.46 -16.00
CA HIS A 231 -0.15 -14.01 -15.76
C HIS A 231 -1.27 -13.00 -16.00
N LEU A 232 -1.04 -11.69 -15.84
CA LEU A 232 -2.01 -10.67 -16.27
C LEU A 232 -2.39 -10.85 -17.76
N LYS A 233 -1.42 -11.18 -18.63
CA LYS A 233 -1.71 -11.46 -20.04
C LYS A 233 -2.62 -12.67 -20.20
N ALA A 234 -2.25 -13.79 -19.59
CA ALA A 234 -3.04 -15.01 -19.67
C ALA A 234 -4.47 -14.81 -19.16
N ILE A 235 -4.62 -14.11 -18.03
CA ILE A 235 -5.92 -13.77 -17.45
C ILE A 235 -6.71 -12.85 -18.39
N MET A 236 -6.10 -11.83 -18.97
CA MET A 236 -6.75 -10.93 -19.93
C MET A 236 -7.28 -11.69 -21.16
N GLU A 237 -6.47 -12.58 -21.73
CA GLU A 237 -6.86 -13.39 -22.89
C GLU A 237 -8.04 -14.31 -22.58
N VAL A 238 -7.98 -15.04 -21.45
CA VAL A 238 -9.08 -15.91 -21.00
C VAL A 238 -10.33 -15.09 -20.67
N ALA A 239 -10.18 -13.94 -20.02
CA ALA A 239 -11.30 -13.10 -19.66
C ALA A 239 -11.98 -12.50 -20.90
N TYR A 240 -11.20 -12.04 -21.88
CA TYR A 240 -11.72 -11.57 -23.16
C TYR A 240 -12.50 -12.68 -23.88
N ASP A 241 -11.92 -13.88 -23.99
CA ASP A 241 -12.58 -15.01 -24.66
C ASP A 241 -13.93 -15.34 -24.02
N ARG A 242 -13.99 -15.48 -22.69
CA ARG A 242 -15.23 -15.77 -21.97
C ARG A 242 -16.27 -14.65 -22.09
N LEU A 243 -15.87 -13.38 -21.92
CA LEU A 243 -16.78 -12.24 -22.04
C LEU A 243 -17.28 -12.05 -23.47
N SER A 244 -16.42 -12.28 -24.46
CA SER A 244 -16.81 -12.21 -25.88
C SER A 244 -17.81 -13.31 -26.24
N ARG A 245 -17.67 -14.54 -25.71
CA ARG A 245 -18.68 -15.60 -25.89
C ARG A 245 -20.01 -15.24 -25.27
N GLN A 246 -20.03 -14.75 -24.02
CA GLN A 246 -21.25 -14.29 -23.36
C GLN A 246 -21.95 -13.14 -24.12
N ALA A 247 -21.17 -12.26 -24.76
CA ALA A 247 -21.72 -11.21 -25.61
C ALA A 247 -22.21 -11.76 -26.97
N ASN A 248 -21.46 -12.67 -27.58
CA ASN A 248 -21.79 -13.28 -28.87
C ASN A 248 -23.00 -14.22 -28.81
N GLU A 249 -23.22 -14.91 -27.70
CA GLU A 249 -24.46 -15.66 -27.43
C GLU A 249 -25.69 -14.74 -27.54
N LYS A 250 -25.59 -13.51 -27.06
CA LYS A 250 -26.64 -12.50 -27.20
C LYS A 250 -26.78 -12.00 -28.64
N LEU A 251 -25.70 -11.97 -29.40
CA LEU A 251 -25.66 -11.57 -30.81
C LEU A 251 -26.08 -12.70 -31.78
N LYS A 252 -26.17 -13.95 -31.32
CA LYS A 252 -26.33 -15.18 -32.13
C LYS A 252 -25.25 -15.30 -33.23
N THR A 253 -24.00 -14.94 -32.93
CA THR A 253 -22.86 -14.98 -33.87
C THR A 253 -21.75 -15.90 -33.37
N SER A 254 -20.98 -16.52 -34.28
CA SER A 254 -19.84 -17.36 -33.90
C SER A 254 -18.62 -16.51 -33.49
N ALA A 255 -17.94 -16.90 -32.41
CA ALA A 255 -16.74 -16.22 -31.92
C ALA A 255 -15.47 -16.82 -32.55
N LYS A 256 -14.53 -15.99 -33.00
CA LYS A 256 -13.16 -16.44 -33.33
C LYS A 256 -12.41 -16.71 -32.02
N SER A 257 -11.99 -17.95 -31.79
CA SER A 257 -11.09 -18.30 -30.69
C SER A 257 -9.70 -17.72 -30.94
N ILE A 258 -9.19 -16.94 -29.98
CA ILE A 258 -7.88 -16.26 -30.07
C ILE A 258 -6.77 -17.07 -29.36
N PHE A 259 -7.13 -18.02 -28.49
CA PHE A 259 -6.16 -18.69 -27.62
C PHE A 259 -5.57 -19.97 -28.26
N LYS A 260 -4.23 -20.01 -28.41
CA LYS A 260 -3.47 -21.18 -28.85
C LYS A 260 -2.35 -21.62 -27.88
N GLY A 261 -2.30 -21.08 -26.67
CA GLY A 261 -1.32 -21.46 -25.64
C GLY A 261 -0.48 -20.30 -25.11
N VAL A 262 0.13 -20.52 -23.94
CA VAL A 262 1.01 -19.57 -23.25
C VAL A 262 2.37 -19.55 -23.97
N SER A 263 2.81 -18.36 -24.37
CA SER A 263 4.11 -18.12 -25.02
C SER A 263 5.26 -18.45 -24.05
N GLU A 264 6.37 -19.00 -24.56
CA GLU A 264 7.57 -19.24 -23.74
C GLU A 264 8.10 -17.95 -23.10
N LEU A 265 8.56 -18.09 -21.85
CA LEU A 265 9.03 -17.00 -21.01
C LEU A 265 10.27 -16.32 -21.62
N PRO A 266 10.31 -14.97 -21.67
CA PRO A 266 11.51 -14.26 -22.10
C PRO A 266 12.66 -14.45 -21.10
N LYS A 267 13.87 -14.64 -21.63
CA LYS A 267 15.10 -14.75 -20.82
C LYS A 267 15.35 -13.45 -20.05
N THR A 268 15.52 -13.56 -18.73
CA THR A 268 15.87 -12.44 -17.85
C THR A 268 17.21 -11.81 -18.25
N ARG A 269 17.26 -10.48 -18.25
CA ARG A 269 18.50 -9.74 -18.52
C ARG A 269 19.39 -9.82 -17.27
N ARG A 270 20.63 -10.32 -17.41
CA ARG A 270 21.64 -10.24 -16.33
C ARG A 270 21.93 -8.78 -16.02
N GLN A 271 21.58 -8.32 -14.81
CA GLN A 271 22.01 -7.01 -14.30
C GLN A 271 23.53 -7.00 -14.09
N GLY A 272 24.14 -5.86 -14.41
CA GLY A 272 25.55 -5.57 -14.16
C GLY A 272 25.87 -5.53 -12.67
N LYS A 273 27.12 -5.86 -12.32
CA LYS A 273 27.64 -5.71 -10.95
C LYS A 273 27.57 -4.23 -10.55
N ARG A 274 26.83 -3.88 -9.49
CA ARG A 274 27.19 -2.76 -8.60
C ARG A 274 26.43 -2.75 -7.28
N SER A 275 27.04 -2.00 -6.36
CA SER A 275 27.01 -2.04 -4.91
C SER A 275 25.69 -1.60 -4.27
N ALA A 276 25.39 -2.21 -3.12
CA ALA A 276 24.39 -1.74 -2.18
C ALA A 276 24.61 -0.25 -1.86
N PRO A 277 23.54 0.54 -1.66
CA PRO A 277 23.68 1.92 -1.21
C PRO A 277 24.39 1.94 0.15
N ALA A 278 25.29 2.91 0.32
CA ALA A 278 26.10 3.06 1.51
C ALA A 278 25.23 3.13 2.77
N SER A 279 25.51 2.27 3.74
CA SER A 279 24.99 2.36 5.10
C SER A 279 25.42 3.69 5.72
N ASN A 280 24.46 4.49 6.16
CA ASN A 280 24.70 5.76 6.83
C ASN A 280 25.58 5.52 8.09
N PRO A 281 26.78 6.13 8.21
CA PRO A 281 27.80 5.68 9.18
C PRO A 281 27.51 5.98 10.66
N GLU A 282 26.55 6.85 11.00
CA GLU A 282 26.39 7.35 12.39
C GLU A 282 25.27 6.69 13.23
N GLY A 283 24.44 5.81 12.65
CA GLY A 283 23.33 5.16 13.38
C GLY A 283 22.20 6.12 13.79
N LEU A 284 20.96 5.62 13.90
CA LEU A 284 19.79 6.45 14.21
C LEU A 284 19.78 6.94 15.67
N VAL A 285 20.02 6.02 16.61
CA VAL A 285 19.99 6.23 18.06
C VAL A 285 21.11 7.16 18.53
N PRO A 286 22.38 6.99 18.12
CA PRO A 286 23.44 7.95 18.48
C PRO A 286 23.07 9.39 18.12
N ARG A 287 22.50 9.61 16.92
CA ARG A 287 22.03 10.92 16.49
C ARG A 287 20.90 11.47 17.38
N LEU A 288 19.92 10.65 17.75
CA LEU A 288 18.83 11.08 18.63
C LEU A 288 19.34 11.43 20.04
N LEU A 289 20.30 10.65 20.56
CA LEU A 289 20.90 10.91 21.87
C LEU A 289 21.59 12.27 21.93
N THR A 290 22.26 12.72 20.85
CA THR A 290 22.88 14.06 20.81
C THR A 290 21.87 15.22 20.87
N ARG A 291 20.59 14.96 20.59
CA ARG A 291 19.51 15.95 20.61
C ARG A 291 18.70 15.94 21.90
N CYS A 292 18.91 14.94 22.76
CA CYS A 292 18.19 14.84 24.02
C CYS A 292 18.69 15.91 25.02
N PRO A 293 17.84 16.34 25.97
CA PRO A 293 18.25 17.25 27.03
C PRO A 293 19.44 16.69 27.82
N ASP A 294 20.48 17.49 28.01
CA ASP A 294 21.63 17.10 28.85
C ASP A 294 21.27 17.24 30.33
N VAL A 295 21.02 16.09 30.96
CA VAL A 295 20.72 15.97 32.40
C VAL A 295 21.89 15.34 33.16
N GLY A 296 23.11 15.34 32.59
CA GLY A 296 24.32 14.81 33.22
C GLY A 296 24.41 13.28 33.26
N ARG A 297 23.51 12.58 32.56
CA ARG A 297 23.47 11.12 32.38
C ARG A 297 22.75 10.78 31.08
N ALA A 298 22.90 9.56 30.60
CA ALA A 298 22.12 9.07 29.46
C ALA A 298 20.61 9.06 29.78
N PRO A 299 19.74 9.37 28.80
CA PRO A 299 18.31 9.35 29.00
C PRO A 299 17.84 7.93 29.29
N ARG A 300 16.98 7.78 30.29
CA ARG A 300 16.36 6.51 30.68
C ARG A 300 14.90 6.51 30.31
N ILE A 301 14.51 5.56 29.48
CA ILE A 301 13.18 5.49 28.91
C ILE A 301 12.63 4.10 29.17
N VAL A 302 11.47 4.04 29.81
CA VAL A 302 10.73 2.79 29.96
C VAL A 302 9.73 2.68 28.82
N GLY A 303 9.82 1.61 28.04
CA GLY A 303 8.84 1.22 27.04
C GLY A 303 7.97 0.07 27.56
N ILE A 304 6.66 0.11 27.28
CA ILE A 304 5.69 -0.89 27.72
C ILE A 304 4.83 -1.33 26.52
N ASP A 305 4.85 -2.61 26.16
CA ASP A 305 3.87 -3.23 25.23
C ASP A 305 2.77 -3.90 26.03
N LEU A 306 1.72 -3.14 26.33
CA LEU A 306 0.71 -3.49 27.31
C LEU A 306 -0.26 -4.55 26.75
N THR A 307 -0.51 -5.61 27.52
CA THR A 307 -1.55 -6.59 27.19
C THR A 307 -2.90 -6.20 27.78
N GLY A 308 -4.00 -6.62 27.17
CA GLY A 308 -5.35 -6.27 27.64
C GLY A 308 -5.77 -6.85 28.99
N SER A 309 -4.99 -7.78 29.57
CA SER A 309 -5.30 -8.42 30.86
C SER A 309 -4.05 -8.95 31.53
N GLU A 310 -4.02 -9.00 32.86
CA GLU A 310 -2.92 -9.56 33.66
C GLU A 310 -2.72 -11.08 33.50
N LYS A 311 -3.68 -11.78 32.86
CA LYS A 311 -3.54 -13.21 32.53
C LYS A 311 -2.46 -13.48 31.49
N ARG A 312 -2.05 -12.45 30.73
CA ARG A 312 -0.98 -12.52 29.74
C ARG A 312 0.09 -11.51 30.13
N ALA A 313 1.33 -11.94 30.17
CA ALA A 313 2.43 -11.05 30.49
C ALA A 313 2.55 -9.91 29.47
N THR A 314 2.93 -8.74 29.98
CA THR A 314 3.21 -7.49 29.28
C THR A 314 4.70 -7.39 29.03
N GLY A 315 5.07 -6.92 27.84
CA GLY A 315 6.45 -6.58 27.53
C GLY A 315 6.84 -5.29 28.23
N TRP A 316 7.98 -5.31 28.90
CA TRP A 316 8.57 -4.13 29.55
C TRP A 316 10.03 -4.02 29.10
N ALA A 317 10.46 -2.82 28.78
CA ALA A 317 11.85 -2.53 28.45
C ALA A 317 12.32 -1.26 29.13
N LEU A 318 13.56 -1.27 29.62
CA LEU A 318 14.30 -0.07 29.98
C LEU A 318 15.41 0.14 28.97
N MET A 319 15.40 1.32 28.34
CA MET A 319 16.48 1.80 27.50
C MET A 319 17.27 2.87 28.27
N ASP A 320 18.55 2.61 28.55
CA ASP A 320 19.49 3.54 29.17
C ASP A 320 20.50 3.99 28.10
N GLY A 321 20.25 5.17 27.53
CA GLY A 321 20.92 5.62 26.32
C GLY A 321 20.61 4.72 25.13
N ALA A 322 21.58 3.92 24.71
CA ALA A 322 21.45 2.98 23.60
C ALA A 322 21.26 1.53 24.06
N ASP A 323 21.47 1.23 25.34
CA ASP A 323 21.41 -0.14 25.86
C ASP A 323 20.02 -0.46 26.40
N ALA A 324 19.46 -1.61 25.99
CA ALA A 324 18.11 -2.02 26.33
C ALA A 324 18.09 -3.36 27.08
N VAL A 325 17.36 -3.38 28.18
CA VAL A 325 17.03 -4.58 28.94
C VAL A 325 15.53 -4.81 28.93
N THR A 326 15.09 -6.07 28.91
CA THR A 326 13.67 -6.44 28.84
C THR A 326 13.23 -7.32 29.99
N LYS A 327 11.94 -7.25 30.30
CA LYS A 327 11.25 -8.11 31.27
C LYS A 327 9.86 -8.45 30.74
N SER A 328 9.38 -9.62 31.10
CA SER A 328 8.00 -10.05 30.90
C SER A 328 7.27 -9.99 32.26
N LEU A 329 6.35 -9.03 32.42
CA LEU A 329 5.69 -8.72 33.70
C LEU A 329 4.18 -8.96 33.61
N SER A 330 3.57 -9.62 34.60
CA SER A 330 2.17 -10.04 34.49
C SER A 330 1.18 -9.03 35.08
N THR A 331 1.46 -8.51 36.28
CA THR A 331 0.49 -7.66 37.02
C THR A 331 0.78 -6.17 36.90
N ASP A 332 -0.26 -5.36 37.06
CA ASP A 332 -0.16 -3.88 37.07
C ASP A 332 0.72 -3.39 38.22
N ASP A 333 0.72 -4.08 39.36
CA ASP A 333 1.59 -3.76 40.50
C ASP A 333 3.06 -4.05 40.20
N GLN A 334 3.37 -5.16 39.52
CA GLN A 334 4.73 -5.46 39.07
C GLN A 334 5.21 -4.43 38.06
N LEU A 335 4.39 -4.10 37.06
CA LEU A 335 4.71 -3.07 36.06
C LEU A 335 4.98 -1.72 36.72
N PHE A 336 4.13 -1.31 37.67
CA PHE A 336 4.28 -0.05 38.38
C PHE A 336 5.54 -0.02 39.25
N ALA A 337 5.77 -1.04 40.06
CA ALA A 337 6.94 -1.11 40.95
C ALA A 337 8.25 -1.15 40.17
N GLU A 338 8.32 -1.96 39.11
CA GLU A 338 9.50 -2.06 38.25
C GLU A 338 9.78 -0.73 37.51
N THR A 339 8.72 -0.09 36.98
CA THR A 339 8.86 1.20 36.29
C THR A 339 9.33 2.30 37.23
N LEU A 340 8.84 2.35 38.47
CA LEU A 340 9.34 3.29 39.48
C LEU A 340 10.80 3.02 39.86
N ALA A 341 11.14 1.75 40.10
CA ALA A 341 12.50 1.35 40.45
C ALA A 341 13.52 1.69 39.35
N ALA A 342 13.10 1.65 38.08
CA ALA A 342 13.94 2.02 36.95
C ALA A 342 14.31 3.52 36.89
N ASN A 343 13.61 4.38 37.63
CA ASN A 343 13.78 5.84 37.67
C ASN A 343 13.93 6.50 36.27
N PRO A 344 12.91 6.36 35.40
CA PRO A 344 12.97 6.84 34.03
C PRO A 344 12.72 8.35 33.93
N ASP A 345 13.32 8.97 32.92
CA ASP A 345 12.99 10.34 32.49
C ASP A 345 11.67 10.38 31.72
N LEU A 346 11.27 9.26 31.10
CA LEU A 346 10.04 9.12 30.34
C LEU A 346 9.52 7.68 30.34
N VAL A 347 8.19 7.52 30.42
CA VAL A 347 7.50 6.26 30.15
C VAL A 347 6.73 6.36 28.84
N SER A 348 6.94 5.40 27.95
CA SER A 348 6.27 5.24 26.67
C SER A 348 5.43 3.97 26.69
N ILE A 349 4.14 4.06 26.38
CA ILE A 349 3.19 2.94 26.49
C ILE A 349 2.53 2.67 25.15
N ASP A 350 2.54 1.42 24.68
CA ASP A 350 1.75 0.93 23.55
C ASP A 350 0.34 0.54 24.03
N SER A 351 -0.51 1.54 24.21
CA SER A 351 -1.92 1.37 24.52
C SER A 351 -2.66 2.70 24.31
N PRO A 352 -3.93 2.71 23.92
CA PRO A 352 -4.77 3.89 24.04
C PRO A 352 -4.80 4.41 25.49
N LEU A 353 -4.38 5.66 25.70
CA LEU A 353 -4.33 6.27 27.03
C LEU A 353 -5.53 7.19 27.33
N SER A 354 -6.49 7.23 26.42
CA SER A 354 -7.66 8.10 26.46
C SER A 354 -8.85 7.45 25.75
N LEU A 355 -10.04 8.01 25.98
CA LEU A 355 -11.25 7.66 25.25
C LEU A 355 -11.48 8.63 24.08
N PRO A 356 -12.25 8.22 23.05
CA PRO A 356 -12.72 9.14 22.04
C PRO A 356 -13.58 10.26 22.63
N GLU A 357 -13.55 11.42 21.97
CA GLU A 357 -14.24 12.63 22.42
C GLU A 357 -15.74 12.39 22.67
N GLY A 358 -16.18 12.62 23.90
CA GLY A 358 -17.56 12.43 24.35
C GLY A 358 -17.87 11.05 24.93
N TRP A 359 -16.91 10.14 25.00
CA TRP A 359 -17.01 8.92 25.80
C TRP A 359 -16.51 9.17 27.23
N THR A 360 -17.24 8.67 28.21
CA THR A 360 -16.86 8.70 29.63
C THR A 360 -16.61 7.31 30.20
N ASP A 361 -17.21 6.29 29.60
CA ASP A 361 -17.10 4.89 30.01
C ASP A 361 -17.03 3.98 28.78
N PRO A 362 -15.96 3.18 28.59
CA PRO A 362 -15.82 2.20 27.51
C PRO A 362 -17.00 1.24 27.36
N ASP A 363 -17.70 0.93 28.45
CA ASP A 363 -18.74 -0.11 28.48
C ASP A 363 -20.16 0.44 28.33
N THR A 364 -20.32 1.76 28.32
CA THR A 364 -21.62 2.43 28.15
C THR A 364 -21.70 3.12 26.78
N PRO A 365 -22.36 2.52 25.77
CA PRO A 365 -22.45 3.12 24.44
C PRO A 365 -23.17 4.47 24.46
N CYS A 366 -22.57 5.49 23.85
CA CYS A 366 -23.12 6.85 23.79
C CYS A 366 -23.56 7.28 22.38
N GLY A 367 -23.59 6.35 21.42
CA GLY A 367 -23.92 6.63 20.02
C GLY A 367 -22.83 7.36 19.22
N ARG A 368 -21.66 7.60 19.83
CA ARG A 368 -20.50 8.22 19.18
C ARG A 368 -19.55 7.16 18.57
N PRO A 369 -18.66 7.55 17.64
CA PRO A 369 -17.65 6.64 17.08
C PRO A 369 -16.80 5.98 18.16
N ILE A 370 -16.44 4.71 17.95
CA ILE A 370 -15.65 3.88 18.87
C ILE A 370 -14.13 4.06 18.70
N TYR A 371 -13.70 5.08 17.95
CA TYR A 371 -12.32 5.34 17.59
C TYR A 371 -11.97 6.81 17.86
N ARG A 372 -10.71 7.07 18.18
CA ARG A 372 -10.14 8.42 18.33
C ARG A 372 -9.77 9.00 16.97
N LYS A 373 -9.66 10.33 16.89
CA LYS A 373 -9.25 11.03 15.66
C LYS A 373 -7.83 10.63 15.23
N CYS A 374 -6.92 10.37 16.18
CA CYS A 374 -5.56 9.88 15.89
C CYS A 374 -5.57 8.51 15.17
N GLU A 375 -6.44 7.60 15.58
CA GLU A 375 -6.62 6.28 14.96
C GLU A 375 -7.21 6.42 13.54
N LEU A 376 -8.19 7.30 13.37
CA LEU A 376 -8.75 7.60 12.05
C LEU A 376 -7.69 8.17 11.11
N ALA A 377 -6.83 9.06 11.60
CA ALA A 377 -5.71 9.61 10.84
C ALA A 377 -4.71 8.52 10.44
N LEU A 378 -4.28 7.67 11.37
CA LEU A 378 -3.41 6.51 11.08
C LEU A 378 -4.00 5.62 9.98
N LYS A 379 -5.31 5.34 10.04
CA LYS A 379 -5.99 4.55 9.00
C LYS A 379 -6.03 5.25 7.64
N ARG A 380 -6.23 6.58 7.61
CA ARG A 380 -6.14 7.38 6.38
C ARG A 380 -4.72 7.49 5.85
N MET A 381 -3.73 7.41 6.75
CA MET A 381 -2.31 7.28 6.41
C MET A 381 -1.96 5.88 5.91
N GLY A 382 -2.88 4.91 5.95
CA GLY A 382 -2.64 3.53 5.50
C GLY A 382 -1.91 2.66 6.52
N ILE A 383 -1.75 3.13 7.77
CA ILE A 383 -1.31 2.29 8.89
C ILE A 383 -2.52 1.53 9.42
N SER A 384 -2.39 0.20 9.50
CA SER A 384 -3.39 -0.63 10.15
C SER A 384 -3.37 -0.34 11.65
N VAL A 385 -4.53 -0.02 12.23
CA VAL A 385 -4.71 0.25 13.66
C VAL A 385 -6.07 -0.30 14.10
N PHE A 386 -6.16 -0.76 15.35
CA PHE A 386 -7.42 -1.16 15.96
C PHE A 386 -8.07 0.03 16.67
N TRP A 387 -9.39 0.14 16.60
CA TRP A 387 -10.12 1.16 17.34
C TRP A 387 -10.09 0.86 18.83
N CYS A 388 -9.78 1.86 19.66
CA CYS A 388 -9.63 1.71 21.10
C CYS A 388 -10.85 1.10 21.81
N LEU A 389 -12.07 1.29 21.28
CA LEU A 389 -13.30 0.74 21.88
C LEU A 389 -13.89 -0.45 21.11
N LEU A 390 -13.13 -1.10 20.22
CA LEU A 390 -13.50 -2.44 19.76
C LEU A 390 -13.60 -3.40 20.96
N PRO A 391 -14.52 -4.37 20.98
CA PRO A 391 -14.71 -5.27 22.12
C PRO A 391 -13.42 -5.95 22.61
N THR A 392 -12.54 -6.32 21.69
CA THR A 392 -11.23 -6.94 22.00
C THR A 392 -10.18 -5.95 22.52
N MET A 393 -10.38 -4.65 22.32
CA MET A 393 -9.45 -3.57 22.69
C MET A 393 -9.85 -2.87 23.99
N LYS A 394 -11.13 -2.87 24.37
CA LYS A 394 -11.62 -2.17 25.58
C LYS A 394 -10.80 -2.48 26.82
N GLY A 395 -10.48 -3.76 27.06
CA GLY A 395 -9.67 -4.17 28.20
C GLY A 395 -8.27 -3.52 28.20
N LEU A 396 -7.63 -3.43 27.03
CA LEU A 396 -6.35 -2.77 26.85
C LEU A 396 -6.43 -1.27 27.07
N THR A 397 -7.44 -0.60 26.49
CA THR A 397 -7.71 0.83 26.67
C THR A 397 -7.93 1.18 28.14
N THR A 398 -8.83 0.47 28.83
CA THR A 398 -9.11 0.70 30.26
C THR A 398 -7.88 0.47 31.13
N ARG A 399 -7.08 -0.57 30.82
CA ARG A 399 -5.82 -0.86 31.52
C ARG A 399 -4.79 0.24 31.28
N GLY A 400 -4.62 0.69 30.04
CA GLY A 400 -3.71 1.77 29.65
C GLY A 400 -4.01 3.08 30.37
N MET A 401 -5.28 3.49 30.39
CA MET A 401 -5.74 4.67 31.13
C MET A 401 -5.45 4.57 32.63
N ARG A 402 -5.75 3.43 33.26
CA ARG A 402 -5.51 3.22 34.70
C ARG A 402 -4.02 3.25 35.06
N LEU A 403 -3.18 2.53 34.30
CA LEU A 403 -1.74 2.49 34.52
C LEU A 403 -1.13 3.89 34.34
N THR A 404 -1.52 4.60 33.28
CA THR A 404 -1.06 5.96 33.00
C THR A 404 -1.43 6.93 34.12
N ARG A 405 -2.68 6.88 34.60
CA ARG A 405 -3.10 7.70 35.74
C ARG A 405 -2.20 7.46 36.96
N ARG A 406 -1.98 6.20 37.33
CA ARG A 406 -1.16 5.82 38.48
C ARG A 406 0.30 6.27 38.34
N LEU A 407 0.90 6.14 37.14
CA LEU A 407 2.28 6.59 36.86
C LEU A 407 2.40 8.12 36.90
N ARG A 408 1.43 8.85 36.31
CA ARG A 408 1.38 10.32 36.34
C ARG A 408 1.19 10.85 37.77
N GLU A 409 0.35 10.20 38.58
CA GLU A 409 0.17 10.51 40.01
C GLU A 409 1.45 10.32 40.83
N ALA A 410 2.32 9.39 40.41
CA ALA A 410 3.64 9.18 41.01
C ALA A 410 4.72 10.16 40.47
N GLY A 411 4.34 11.14 39.65
CA GLY A 411 5.22 12.18 39.12
C GLY A 411 5.96 11.82 37.83
N LEU A 412 5.67 10.67 37.22
CA LEU A 412 6.33 10.27 35.97
C LEU A 412 5.68 10.93 34.74
N LYS A 413 6.51 11.29 33.76
CA LYS A 413 6.04 11.72 32.44
C LYS A 413 5.68 10.50 31.60
N VAL A 414 4.47 10.49 31.03
CA VAL A 414 3.93 9.34 30.27
C VAL A 414 3.40 9.80 28.92
N ILE A 415 3.82 9.14 27.84
CA ILE A 415 3.31 9.33 26.47
C ILE A 415 2.67 8.06 25.93
N GLU A 416 1.73 8.24 25.00
CA GLU A 416 1.22 7.17 24.16
C GLU A 416 2.15 6.97 22.96
N SER A 417 2.48 5.72 22.66
CA SER A 417 3.28 5.35 21.50
C SER A 417 2.57 4.28 20.69
N TYR A 418 2.99 4.14 19.43
CA TYR A 418 2.55 3.03 18.60
C TYR A 418 3.74 2.35 17.89
N PRO A 419 4.34 1.32 18.49
CA PRO A 419 5.46 0.53 17.95
C PRO A 419 5.26 0.09 16.50
N GLY A 420 4.06 -0.40 16.16
CA GLY A 420 3.75 -0.83 14.80
C GLY A 420 3.84 0.31 13.76
N ALA A 421 3.46 1.53 14.13
CA ALA A 421 3.63 2.70 13.26
C ALA A 421 5.10 3.14 13.21
N ALA A 422 5.79 3.14 14.34
CA ALA A 422 7.21 3.47 14.42
C ALA A 422 8.06 2.53 13.56
N GLN A 423 7.75 1.23 13.59
CA GLN A 423 8.39 0.20 12.77
C GLN A 423 8.27 0.53 11.28
N ASP A 424 7.06 0.82 10.80
CA ASP A 424 6.84 1.21 9.40
C ASP A 424 7.60 2.48 9.03
N LEU A 425 7.51 3.51 9.88
CA LEU A 425 8.10 4.83 9.66
C LEU A 425 9.63 4.82 9.58
N LEU A 426 10.25 3.94 10.36
CA LEU A 426 11.71 3.79 10.46
C LEU A 426 12.25 2.69 9.54
N GLY A 427 11.37 1.93 8.89
CA GLY A 427 11.77 0.77 8.07
C GLY A 427 12.32 -0.39 8.90
N ILE A 428 11.83 -0.54 10.13
CA ILE A 428 12.13 -1.68 11.01
C ILE A 428 11.07 -2.76 10.74
N PRO A 429 11.44 -4.02 10.46
CA PRO A 429 10.47 -5.09 10.22
C PRO A 429 9.51 -5.29 11.40
N ARG A 430 8.20 -5.41 11.13
CA ARG A 430 7.18 -5.68 12.16
C ARG A 430 7.29 -7.08 12.77
N LYS A 431 6.70 -7.30 13.95
CA LYS A 431 6.63 -8.63 14.60
C LYS A 431 6.05 -9.76 13.75
N GLY A 432 5.12 -9.48 12.85
CA GLY A 432 4.57 -10.48 11.91
C GLY A 432 5.58 -11.02 10.90
N SER A 433 6.76 -10.43 10.83
CA SER A 433 7.83 -10.75 9.90
C SER A 433 8.72 -11.90 10.35
N SER A 434 9.27 -11.73 11.55
CA SER A 434 10.20 -12.62 12.23
C SER A 434 10.70 -11.85 13.44
N LEU A 435 10.75 -12.48 14.61
CA LEU A 435 11.33 -11.89 15.82
C LEU A 435 12.79 -11.46 15.59
N GLU A 436 13.56 -12.26 14.85
CA GLU A 436 14.97 -11.99 14.56
C GLU A 436 15.17 -10.79 13.64
N GLU A 437 14.26 -10.57 12.67
CA GLU A 437 14.31 -9.39 11.80
C GLU A 437 13.99 -8.11 12.56
N LEU A 438 13.04 -8.16 13.50
CA LEU A 438 12.72 -7.03 14.37
C LEU A 438 13.91 -6.71 15.30
N LYS A 439 14.50 -7.72 15.94
CA LYS A 439 15.70 -7.56 16.80
C LYS A 439 16.85 -6.91 16.03
N TRP A 440 17.11 -7.38 14.82
CA TRP A 440 18.15 -6.85 13.95
C TRP A 440 17.86 -5.43 13.48
N GLY A 441 16.59 -5.10 13.19
CA GLY A 441 16.19 -3.74 12.84
C GLY A 441 16.46 -2.74 13.97
N LEU A 442 16.18 -3.11 15.22
CA LEU A 442 16.52 -2.31 16.40
C LEU A 442 18.03 -2.20 16.60
N SER A 443 18.78 -3.28 16.37
CA SER A 443 20.25 -3.24 16.40
C SER A 443 20.83 -2.24 15.40
N ARG A 444 20.28 -2.21 14.18
CA ARG A 444 20.67 -1.23 13.15
C ARG A 444 20.27 0.19 13.45
N ALA A 445 19.18 0.38 14.18
CA ALA A 445 18.85 1.69 14.72
C ALA A 445 19.94 2.15 15.69
N GLY A 446 20.73 1.24 16.26
CA GLY A 446 21.82 1.52 17.19
C GLY A 446 21.50 1.11 18.62
N ILE A 447 20.48 0.28 18.83
CA ILE A 447 20.12 -0.24 20.16
C ILE A 447 20.94 -1.50 20.44
N THR A 448 21.58 -1.56 21.61
CA THR A 448 22.32 -2.72 22.11
C THR A 448 21.57 -3.38 23.26
N GLY A 449 21.97 -4.59 23.64
CA GLY A 449 21.44 -5.25 24.82
C GLY A 449 21.35 -6.76 24.66
N GLU A 450 21.01 -7.43 25.77
CA GLU A 450 20.94 -8.90 25.82
C GLU A 450 19.85 -9.48 24.92
N TYR A 451 18.82 -8.69 24.58
CA TYR A 451 17.72 -9.12 23.72
C TYR A 451 18.18 -9.63 22.35
N LEU A 452 19.36 -9.22 21.86
CA LEU A 452 19.94 -9.66 20.60
C LEU A 452 20.28 -11.17 20.60
N HIS A 453 20.69 -11.71 21.73
CA HIS A 453 21.18 -13.09 21.85
C HIS A 453 20.39 -13.94 22.86
N GLY A 454 19.62 -13.29 23.73
CA GLY A 454 18.77 -13.92 24.73
C GLY A 454 17.44 -14.44 24.18
N LYS A 455 16.77 -15.25 25.00
CA LYS A 455 15.37 -15.63 24.77
C LYS A 455 14.48 -14.46 25.18
N VAL A 456 13.84 -13.83 24.21
CA VAL A 456 12.88 -12.73 24.40
C VAL A 456 11.59 -13.02 23.66
N THR A 457 10.50 -12.45 24.15
CA THR A 457 9.18 -12.51 23.51
C THR A 457 8.99 -11.37 22.50
N HIS A 458 7.98 -11.49 21.64
CA HIS A 458 7.60 -10.38 20.75
C HIS A 458 7.21 -9.13 21.52
N ASP A 459 6.45 -9.30 22.61
CA ASP A 459 5.95 -8.18 23.40
C ASP A 459 7.13 -7.43 24.07
N GLU A 460 8.17 -8.13 24.52
CA GLU A 460 9.41 -7.49 25.03
C GLU A 460 10.15 -6.66 23.96
N VAL A 461 10.24 -7.16 22.73
CA VAL A 461 10.94 -6.43 21.65
C VAL A 461 10.09 -5.26 21.13
N ASP A 462 8.77 -5.38 21.14
CA ASP A 462 7.86 -4.24 20.88
C ASP A 462 7.95 -3.20 22.01
N ALA A 463 8.20 -3.61 23.26
CA ALA A 463 8.48 -2.68 24.36
C ALA A 463 9.79 -1.89 24.14
N ILE A 464 10.84 -2.49 23.58
CA ILE A 464 12.05 -1.75 23.15
C ILE A 464 11.68 -0.73 22.05
N THR A 465 10.85 -1.13 21.09
CA THR A 465 10.37 -0.21 20.04
C THR A 465 9.58 0.95 20.65
N SER A 466 8.75 0.69 21.66
CA SER A 466 8.05 1.74 22.42
C SER A 466 9.03 2.69 23.11
N ALA A 467 10.08 2.17 23.76
CA ALA A 467 11.15 3.01 24.34
C ALA A 467 11.87 3.86 23.28
N LEU A 468 12.09 3.31 22.08
CA LEU A 468 12.65 4.08 20.95
C LEU A 468 11.73 5.23 20.53
N VAL A 469 10.40 5.06 20.52
CA VAL A 469 9.47 6.19 20.29
C VAL A 469 9.64 7.26 21.37
N GLY A 470 9.81 6.85 22.63
CA GLY A 470 10.16 7.76 23.72
C GLY A 470 11.45 8.55 23.46
N LEU A 471 12.46 7.94 22.84
CA LEU A 471 13.70 8.63 22.50
C LEU A 471 13.48 9.71 21.42
N PHE A 472 12.68 9.41 20.40
CA PHE A 472 12.26 10.42 19.43
C PHE A 472 11.50 11.58 20.07
N TYR A 473 10.68 11.29 21.07
CA TYR A 473 9.96 12.31 21.84
C TYR A 473 10.91 13.21 22.64
N LEU A 474 11.88 12.63 23.36
CA LEU A 474 12.89 13.41 24.10
C LEU A 474 13.81 14.23 23.18
N ALA A 475 14.09 13.74 21.98
CA ALA A 475 14.90 14.42 20.97
C ALA A 475 14.14 15.50 20.17
N ASP A 476 12.85 15.72 20.46
CA ASP A 476 11.95 16.60 19.71
C ASP A 476 11.93 16.27 18.19
N ASP A 477 11.90 14.97 17.87
CA ASP A 477 11.92 14.46 16.49
C ASP A 477 10.70 13.57 16.20
N TYR A 478 9.51 14.05 16.56
CA TYR A 478 8.28 13.28 16.51
C TYR A 478 7.13 14.01 15.82
N ILE A 479 6.04 13.28 15.63
CA ILE A 479 4.72 13.75 15.22
C ILE A 479 3.74 13.38 16.33
N ALA A 480 2.99 14.36 16.82
CA ALA A 480 1.91 14.14 17.76
C ALA A 480 0.59 14.04 16.98
N LEU A 481 0.00 12.85 16.94
CA LEU A 481 -1.30 12.62 16.31
C LEU A 481 -2.37 12.64 17.41
N GLY A 482 -3.15 13.71 17.46
CA GLY A 482 -4.16 13.86 18.50
C GLY A 482 -4.64 15.29 18.64
N ASN A 483 -5.31 15.53 19.75
CA ASN A 483 -5.67 16.85 20.22
C ASN A 483 -5.76 16.81 21.75
N ALA A 484 -5.89 17.97 22.37
CA ALA A 484 -5.96 18.06 23.83
C ALA A 484 -7.10 17.26 24.48
N ALA A 485 -8.18 16.94 23.77
CA ALA A 485 -9.32 16.19 24.31
C ALA A 485 -9.11 14.67 24.30
N GLU A 486 -8.35 14.14 23.34
CA GLU A 486 -8.12 12.70 23.16
C GLU A 486 -6.67 12.28 23.46
N ASP A 487 -5.87 13.13 24.11
CA ASP A 487 -4.41 12.95 24.26
C ASP A 487 -3.70 12.81 22.89
N TYR A 488 -2.37 12.75 22.90
CA TYR A 488 -1.57 12.62 21.68
C TYR A 488 -0.91 11.25 21.59
N LEU A 489 -1.09 10.60 20.44
CA LEU A 489 -0.33 9.42 20.03
C LEU A 489 0.96 9.88 19.34
N ILE A 490 2.10 9.48 19.89
CA ILE A 490 3.41 9.89 19.39
C ILE A 490 3.93 8.87 18.37
N VAL A 491 4.38 9.37 17.21
CA VAL A 491 5.11 8.58 16.21
C VAL A 491 6.38 9.30 15.76
N PRO A 492 7.44 8.59 15.34
CA PRO A 492 8.67 9.22 14.85
C PRO A 492 8.45 10.12 13.63
N ARG A 493 9.16 11.25 13.56
CA ARG A 493 9.28 12.02 12.32
C ARG A 493 10.16 11.22 11.34
N SER A 494 9.81 11.22 10.05
CA SER A 494 10.57 10.47 9.04
C SER A 494 10.58 11.21 7.71
N LEU A 495 11.71 11.14 6.99
CA LEU A 495 11.86 11.71 5.64
C LEU A 495 11.04 10.95 4.59
N ARG A 496 10.52 9.76 4.93
CA ARG A 496 9.66 8.97 4.05
C ARG A 496 8.23 9.50 4.00
N ILE A 497 7.83 10.31 4.97
CA ILE A 497 6.46 10.84 5.08
C ILE A 497 6.21 11.91 4.02
N ASN A 498 5.12 11.77 3.28
CA ASN A 498 4.58 12.88 2.50
C ASN A 498 3.81 13.85 3.42
N TYR A 499 4.50 14.89 3.91
CA TYR A 499 3.94 15.86 4.86
C TYR A 499 2.79 16.70 4.30
N GLY A 500 2.76 16.98 3.00
CA GLY A 500 1.64 17.69 2.38
C GLY A 500 0.34 16.90 2.50
N LYS A 501 0.39 15.61 2.13
CA LYS A 501 -0.75 14.71 2.30
C LYS A 501 -1.09 14.45 3.76
N LEU A 502 -0.11 14.41 4.65
CA LEU A 502 -0.36 14.32 6.08
C LEU A 502 -1.14 15.55 6.57
N ALA A 503 -0.76 16.76 6.17
CA ALA A 503 -1.49 17.98 6.50
C ALA A 503 -2.95 17.92 6.03
N ASP A 504 -3.20 17.45 4.80
CA ASP A 504 -4.57 17.24 4.29
C ASP A 504 -5.36 16.24 5.16
N ILE A 505 -4.72 15.14 5.58
CA ILE A 505 -5.35 14.14 6.45
C ILE A 505 -5.70 14.74 7.81
N LEU A 506 -4.77 15.45 8.45
CA LEU A 506 -4.95 16.07 9.76
C LEU A 506 -6.11 17.07 9.74
N ALA A 507 -6.13 17.96 8.74
CA ALA A 507 -7.22 18.91 8.53
C ALA A 507 -8.56 18.20 8.35
N ALA A 508 -8.60 17.15 7.53
CA ALA A 508 -9.82 16.38 7.28
C ALA A 508 -10.27 15.51 8.47
N THR A 509 -9.43 15.33 9.50
CA THR A 509 -9.77 14.59 10.74
C THR A 509 -10.02 15.50 11.95
N GLY A 510 -9.82 16.82 11.80
CA GLY A 510 -9.90 17.77 12.92
C GLY A 510 -8.84 17.51 13.99
N LEU A 511 -7.64 17.11 13.56
CA LEU A 511 -6.45 16.97 14.42
C LEU A 511 -5.63 18.26 14.38
N ASP A 512 -4.84 18.47 15.41
CA ASP A 512 -3.94 19.62 15.48
C ASP A 512 -2.88 19.56 14.38
N GLN A 513 -2.50 20.72 13.84
CA GLN A 513 -1.46 20.80 12.82
C GLN A 513 -0.09 20.44 13.43
N ILE A 514 0.77 19.82 12.62
CA ILE A 514 2.14 19.51 13.05
C ILE A 514 2.96 20.81 12.99
N PRO A 515 3.60 21.23 14.11
CA PRO A 515 4.48 22.40 14.11
C PRO A 515 5.64 22.25 13.12
N GLY A 516 5.96 23.34 12.40
CA GLY A 516 7.12 23.40 11.49
C GLY A 516 6.96 22.67 10.15
N VAL A 517 5.74 22.34 9.71
CA VAL A 517 5.48 21.75 8.37
C VAL A 517 5.31 22.81 7.27
N VAL A 518 5.23 24.09 7.65
CA VAL A 518 5.21 25.20 6.69
C VAL A 518 6.63 25.35 6.14
N GLU A 519 6.83 24.95 4.88
CA GLU A 519 8.08 25.01 4.09
C GLU A 519 9.05 23.82 4.21
N PHE A 520 8.67 22.66 3.66
CA PHE A 520 9.65 21.82 2.96
C PHE A 520 9.50 22.09 1.46
N PRO A 521 10.33 22.95 0.85
CA PRO A 521 10.31 23.15 -0.60
C PRO A 521 10.61 21.83 -1.29
N VAL A 522 9.84 21.54 -2.32
CA VAL A 522 9.97 20.35 -3.20
C VAL A 522 11.41 20.17 -3.74
N ASP A 523 12.22 21.23 -3.73
CA ASP A 523 13.61 21.28 -4.19
C ASP A 523 14.67 20.73 -3.23
N ALA A 524 14.36 20.44 -1.96
CA ALA A 524 15.37 19.90 -1.04
C ALA A 524 15.82 18.46 -1.39
N ARG A 525 14.99 17.71 -2.13
CA ARG A 525 15.32 16.35 -2.59
C ARG A 525 16.40 16.33 -3.67
N ALA A 526 16.51 17.40 -4.46
CA ALA A 526 17.51 17.53 -5.51
C ALA A 526 18.89 17.96 -4.98
N LYS A 527 18.93 18.71 -3.86
CA LYS A 527 20.20 19.22 -3.31
C LYS A 527 20.96 18.20 -2.46
N LEU A 528 20.29 17.21 -1.84
CA LEU A 528 20.99 16.16 -1.09
C LEU A 528 21.55 15.02 -1.96
N GLN A 529 21.02 14.81 -3.18
CA GLN A 529 21.56 13.82 -4.12
C GLN A 529 22.84 14.29 -4.83
N ALA A 530 23.28 15.54 -4.61
CA ALA A 530 24.52 16.07 -5.15
C ALA A 530 25.69 16.03 -4.15
N ALA A 531 25.46 15.55 -2.91
CA ALA A 531 26.48 15.47 -1.85
C ALA A 531 26.74 14.03 -1.33
N THR A 532 26.24 13.02 -2.05
CA THR A 532 26.55 11.59 -1.92
C THR A 532 26.61 10.99 -3.32
#